data_AF-A0A3C0K6Y7-F1
#
_entry.id   AF-A0A3C0K6Y7-F1
#
_cell.length_a   1.000
_cell.length_b   1.000
_cell.length_c   1.000
_cell.angle_alpha   90.00
_cell.angle_beta   90.00
_cell.angle_gamma   90.00
#
_symmetry.space_group_name_H-M   'P 1'
#
loop_
_entity.id
_entity.type
_entity.pdbx_description
1 polymer ?
#
loop_
_entity_poly.entity_id
_entity_poly.type
_entity_poly.pdbx_seq_one_letter_code
_entity_poly.pdbx_strand_id
1 'polypeptide(L)'
;MKIFFNGSSFAFGSYPDHLAKLFDTKEYTNISRPGYSNRSIWRTTLEENPKNYDLAIVQLTSPSRTEFFNGRKWIEVSPQLNHKNITGWIKKLWQTWYGEVYSDEYGQLHEDFALTGIRDHFSVANIPCIMVTAEKYTKSKKFDLNLWDIDFPLDNTRHPTDEGHKMIAKRIYEIFISR
;
A
#
# COMPACT_ATOMS: atom_id res chain seq x y z
N MET A 1 -7.03 -11.77 -18.00
CA MET A 1 -7.17 -11.28 -16.62
C MET A 1 -6.53 -9.91 -16.54
N LYS A 2 -7.28 -8.89 -16.12
CA LYS A 2 -6.77 -7.54 -15.92
C LYS A 2 -6.58 -7.24 -14.43
N ILE A 3 -5.36 -6.92 -14.01
CA ILE A 3 -5.00 -6.79 -12.59
C ILE A 3 -4.82 -5.32 -12.18
N PHE A 4 -5.38 -4.93 -11.04
CA PHE A 4 -5.14 -3.64 -10.42
C PHE A 4 -4.09 -3.75 -9.30
N PHE A 5 -3.15 -2.81 -9.27
CA PHE A 5 -2.16 -2.66 -8.20
C PHE A 5 -2.15 -1.24 -7.66
N ASN A 6 -2.12 -1.12 -6.33
CA ASN A 6 -1.81 0.13 -5.64
C ASN A 6 -1.02 -0.16 -4.36
N GLY A 7 -0.24 0.82 -3.91
CA GLY A 7 0.58 0.71 -2.72
C GLY A 7 1.72 1.71 -2.66
N SER A 8 2.64 1.43 -1.75
CA SER A 8 3.82 2.28 -1.51
C SER A 8 5.02 1.79 -2.32
N SER A 9 6.24 1.94 -1.78
CA SER A 9 7.46 1.65 -2.52
C SER A 9 7.66 0.18 -2.91
N PHE A 10 7.13 -0.78 -2.16
CA PHE A 10 7.28 -2.20 -2.52
C PHE A 10 6.38 -2.55 -3.71
N ALA A 11 5.15 -2.04 -3.74
CA ALA A 11 4.23 -2.18 -4.88
C ALA A 11 4.64 -1.35 -6.10
N PHE A 12 5.37 -0.26 -5.90
CA PHE A 12 6.00 0.47 -6.99
C PHE A 12 7.18 -0.28 -7.60
N GLY A 13 7.75 -1.25 -6.89
CA GLY A 13 8.78 -2.14 -7.40
C GLY A 13 8.24 -3.15 -8.44
N SER A 14 8.97 -4.25 -8.66
CA SER A 14 8.72 -5.14 -9.80
C SER A 14 7.80 -6.34 -9.50
N TYR A 15 7.30 -6.52 -8.27
CA TYR A 15 6.42 -7.66 -8.00
C TYR A 15 5.11 -7.64 -8.82
N PRO A 16 4.50 -6.48 -9.17
CA PRO A 16 3.36 -6.46 -10.07
C PRO A 16 3.66 -7.07 -11.44
N ASP A 17 4.83 -6.76 -12.00
CA ASP A 17 5.28 -7.28 -13.30
C ASP A 17 5.51 -8.79 -13.23
N HIS A 18 6.13 -9.27 -12.14
CA HIS A 18 6.34 -10.70 -11.92
C HIS A 18 5.03 -11.45 -11.69
N LEU A 19 4.07 -10.84 -10.99
CA LEU A 19 2.74 -11.42 -10.80
C LEU A 19 1.97 -11.50 -12.11
N ALA A 20 2.01 -10.46 -12.95
CA ALA A 20 1.38 -10.46 -14.26
C ALA A 20 1.93 -11.59 -15.15
N LYS A 21 3.25 -11.86 -15.08
CA LYS A 21 3.88 -13.02 -15.76
C LYS A 21 3.35 -14.36 -15.24
N LEU A 22 3.17 -14.52 -13.93
CA LEU A 22 2.62 -15.75 -13.35
C LEU A 22 1.19 -16.02 -13.81
N PHE A 23 0.41 -14.97 -14.06
CA PHE A 23 -0.95 -15.06 -14.62
C PHE A 23 -1.01 -15.09 -16.15
N ASP A 24 0.14 -15.11 -16.84
CA ASP A 24 0.25 -14.99 -18.30
C ASP A 24 -0.58 -13.82 -18.87
N THR A 25 -0.53 -12.67 -18.21
CA THR A 25 -1.25 -11.45 -18.64
C THR A 25 -0.31 -10.27 -18.83
N LYS A 26 -0.64 -9.43 -19.80
CA LYS A 26 -0.03 -8.10 -20.00
C LYS A 26 -0.95 -6.97 -19.54
N GLU A 27 -2.17 -7.31 -19.13
CA GLU A 27 -3.18 -6.35 -18.74
C GLU A 27 -3.09 -6.11 -17.24
N TYR A 28 -2.37 -5.08 -16.83
CA TYR A 28 -2.44 -4.60 -15.46
C TYR A 28 -2.27 -3.09 -15.39
N THR A 29 -2.77 -2.51 -14.31
CA THR A 29 -2.60 -1.10 -13.98
C THR A 29 -1.95 -1.02 -12.61
N ASN A 30 -0.76 -0.41 -12.55
CA ASN A 30 -0.08 -0.13 -11.29
C ASN A 30 -0.02 1.37 -11.03
N ILE A 31 -0.82 1.85 -10.08
CA ILE A 31 -0.83 3.26 -9.69
C ILE A 31 -0.01 3.54 -8.41
N SER A 32 0.71 2.53 -7.92
CA SER A 32 1.55 2.65 -6.72
C SER A 32 2.57 3.78 -6.84
N ARG A 33 2.97 4.36 -5.71
CA ARG A 33 4.02 5.39 -5.68
C ARG A 33 4.92 5.23 -4.47
N PRO A 34 6.23 5.51 -4.60
CA PRO A 34 7.13 5.56 -3.46
C PRO A 34 6.65 6.59 -2.42
N GLY A 35 6.57 6.16 -1.16
CA GLY A 35 6.25 7.03 -0.04
C GLY A 35 4.76 7.29 0.18
N TYR A 36 3.86 6.71 -0.61
CA TYR A 36 2.43 6.75 -0.34
C TYR A 36 2.10 6.26 1.07
N SER A 37 1.23 7.01 1.74
CA SER A 37 0.56 6.64 2.99
C SER A 37 -0.66 5.74 2.76
N ASN A 38 -1.18 5.13 3.82
CA ASN A 38 -2.41 4.34 3.75
C ASN A 38 -3.62 5.17 3.30
N ARG A 39 -3.65 6.47 3.66
CA ARG A 39 -4.69 7.40 3.17
C ARG A 39 -4.59 7.66 1.68
N SER A 40 -3.38 7.88 1.18
CA SER A 40 -3.15 8.11 -0.25
C SER A 40 -3.53 6.89 -1.07
N ILE A 41 -3.13 5.69 -0.62
CA ILE A 41 -3.48 4.42 -1.26
C ILE A 41 -4.99 4.23 -1.26
N TRP A 42 -5.65 4.48 -0.13
CA TRP A 42 -7.10 4.37 -0.03
C TRP A 42 -7.80 5.33 -1.00
N ARG A 43 -7.46 6.63 -0.95
CA ARG A 43 -8.07 7.65 -1.81
C ARG A 43 -7.89 7.34 -3.30
N THR A 44 -6.68 7.04 -3.74
CA THR A 44 -6.42 6.77 -5.17
C THR A 44 -7.01 5.44 -5.63
N THR A 45 -7.15 4.44 -4.75
CA THR A 45 -7.89 3.22 -5.07
C THR A 45 -9.38 3.47 -5.27
N LEU A 46 -10.01 4.33 -4.45
CA LEU A 46 -11.43 4.65 -4.57
C LEU A 46 -11.77 5.48 -5.81
N GLU A 47 -10.78 6.19 -6.39
CA GLU A 47 -10.94 6.95 -7.63
C GLU A 47 -11.04 6.02 -8.87
N GLU A 48 -10.64 4.76 -8.75
CA GLU A 48 -10.69 3.77 -9.84
C GLU A 48 -12.05 3.07 -9.92
N ASN A 49 -12.49 2.74 -11.14
CA ASN A 49 -13.68 1.92 -11.34
C ASN A 49 -13.32 0.43 -11.21
N PRO A 50 -13.79 -0.27 -10.16
CA PRO A 50 -13.39 -1.65 -9.87
C PRO A 50 -13.80 -2.62 -10.99
N LYS A 51 -14.87 -2.32 -11.74
CA LYS A 51 -15.36 -3.16 -12.86
C LYS A 51 -14.39 -3.25 -14.04
N ASN A 52 -13.33 -2.45 -14.04
CA ASN A 52 -12.29 -2.48 -15.07
C ASN A 52 -11.26 -3.60 -14.87
N TYR A 53 -11.38 -4.39 -13.79
CA TYR A 53 -10.38 -5.35 -13.34
C TYR A 53 -11.02 -6.67 -12.93
N ASP A 54 -10.23 -7.75 -13.00
CA ASP A 54 -10.61 -9.09 -12.57
C ASP A 54 -10.02 -9.45 -11.19
N LEU A 55 -9.00 -8.70 -10.76
CA LEU A 55 -8.28 -8.90 -9.50
C LEU A 55 -7.66 -7.58 -9.05
N ALA A 56 -7.75 -7.29 -7.75
CA ALA A 56 -7.08 -6.16 -7.12
C ALA A 56 -6.06 -6.63 -6.07
N ILE A 57 -4.85 -6.06 -6.11
CA ILE A 57 -3.79 -6.27 -5.13
C ILE A 57 -3.42 -4.92 -4.54
N VAL A 58 -3.68 -4.73 -3.24
CA VAL A 58 -3.43 -3.43 -2.58
C VAL A 58 -2.49 -3.60 -1.40
N GLN A 59 -1.35 -2.92 -1.46
CA GLN A 59 -0.28 -2.98 -0.45
C GLN A 59 -0.30 -1.74 0.43
N LEU A 60 -0.83 -1.86 1.65
CA LEU A 60 -0.72 -0.84 2.68
C LEU A 60 0.69 -0.81 3.29
N THR A 61 1.03 0.31 3.92
CA THR A 61 2.31 0.60 4.55
C THR A 61 2.10 0.96 6.02
N SER A 62 3.12 1.57 6.65
CA SER A 62 3.08 1.95 8.05
C SER A 62 1.87 2.84 8.37
N PRO A 63 1.07 2.49 9.40
CA PRO A 63 -0.08 3.28 9.85
C PRO A 63 0.26 4.72 10.26
N SER A 64 1.53 4.97 10.57
CA SER A 64 2.04 6.28 10.97
C SER A 64 2.15 7.26 9.80
N ARG A 65 2.15 6.79 8.55
CA ARG A 65 2.20 7.68 7.38
C ARG A 65 0.81 8.23 7.09
N THR A 66 0.75 9.50 6.68
CA THR A 66 -0.48 10.20 6.29
C THR A 66 -0.20 11.16 5.13
N GLU A 67 -1.22 11.90 4.71
CA GLU A 67 -1.11 12.94 3.70
C GLU A 67 -1.88 14.21 4.11
N PHE A 68 -1.53 15.34 3.52
CA PHE A 68 -2.37 16.54 3.54
C PHE A 68 -2.39 17.25 2.20
N PHE A 69 -3.48 17.97 1.95
CA PHE A 69 -3.61 18.82 0.79
C PHE A 69 -3.09 20.22 1.10
N ASN A 70 -2.10 20.70 0.35
CA ASN A 70 -1.52 22.03 0.57
C ASN A 70 -2.21 23.15 -0.26
N GLY A 71 -3.43 22.89 -0.76
CA GLY A 71 -4.15 23.78 -1.68
C GLY A 71 -3.81 23.56 -3.16
N ARG A 72 -2.76 22.78 -3.48
CA ARG A 72 -2.37 22.46 -4.87
C ARG A 72 -2.25 20.97 -5.13
N LYS A 73 -1.67 20.23 -4.19
CA LYS A 73 -1.47 18.79 -4.29
C LYS A 73 -1.45 18.13 -2.93
N TRP A 74 -1.68 16.83 -2.94
CA TRP A 74 -1.45 15.95 -1.81
C TRP A 74 0.05 15.81 -1.55
N ILE A 75 0.42 15.89 -0.27
CA ILE A 75 1.79 15.79 0.22
C ILE A 75 1.82 14.66 1.26
N GLU A 76 2.65 13.66 0.99
CA GLU A 76 2.91 12.58 1.93
C GLU A 76 3.70 13.07 3.14
N VAL A 77 3.35 12.55 4.30
CA VAL A 77 3.94 12.87 5.60
C VAL A 77 4.27 11.57 6.31
N SER A 78 5.49 11.48 6.81
CA SER A 78 5.92 10.41 7.71
C SER A 78 6.46 10.99 9.02
N PRO A 79 6.60 10.17 10.08
CA PRO A 79 7.16 10.63 11.36
C PRO A 79 8.55 11.27 11.23
N GLN A 80 9.32 10.89 10.21
CA GLN A 80 10.66 11.43 9.99
C GLN A 80 10.65 12.84 9.39
N LEU A 81 9.52 13.32 8.85
CA LEU A 81 9.35 14.67 8.31
C LEU A 81 10.41 15.08 7.27
N ASN A 82 10.87 14.11 6.48
CA ASN A 82 11.94 14.30 5.49
C ASN A 82 11.44 14.76 4.11
N HIS A 83 10.12 14.91 3.92
CA HIS A 83 9.58 15.33 2.64
C HIS A 83 9.97 16.79 2.36
N LYS A 84 10.51 17.09 1.17
CA LYS A 84 11.07 18.41 0.81
C LYS A 84 10.10 19.60 0.95
N ASN A 85 8.80 19.34 0.91
CA ASN A 85 7.75 20.36 1.07
C ASN A 85 7.29 20.54 2.53
N ILE A 86 7.87 19.79 3.49
CA ILE A 86 7.58 19.91 4.92
C ILE A 86 8.69 20.76 5.56
N THR A 87 8.52 22.08 5.50
CA THR A 87 9.48 23.06 6.02
C THR A 87 8.79 24.12 6.87
N GLY A 88 9.57 24.89 7.65
CA GLY A 88 9.06 26.01 8.45
C GLY A 88 7.89 25.63 9.36
N TRP A 89 6.80 26.38 9.25
CA TRP A 89 5.60 26.18 10.05
C TRP A 89 4.92 24.82 9.80
N ILE A 90 4.97 24.30 8.57
CA ILE A 90 4.39 22.99 8.23
C ILE A 90 5.13 21.89 8.99
N LYS A 91 6.46 21.98 9.06
CA LYS A 91 7.27 21.04 9.83
C LYS A 91 6.89 21.08 11.32
N LYS A 92 6.76 22.29 11.88
CA LYS A 92 6.33 22.47 13.28
C LYS A 92 4.94 21.88 13.54
N LEU A 93 3.99 22.13 12.64
CA LEU A 93 2.64 21.55 12.73
C LEU A 93 2.69 20.02 12.82
N TRP A 94 3.44 19.37 11.94
CA TRP A 94 3.53 17.92 11.94
C TRP A 94 4.34 17.37 13.12
N GLN A 95 5.37 18.09 13.60
CA GLN A 95 6.05 17.74 14.85
C GLN A 95 5.08 17.73 16.03
N THR A 96 4.25 18.78 16.16
CA THR A 96 3.18 18.83 17.17
C THR A 96 2.17 17.71 16.96
N TRP A 97 1.73 17.47 15.72
CA TRP A 97 0.78 16.40 15.44
C TRP A 97 1.31 15.03 15.86
N TYR A 98 2.53 14.64 15.46
CA TYR A 98 3.12 13.36 15.84
C TYR A 98 3.45 13.28 17.34
N GLY A 99 3.74 14.42 18.00
CA GLY A 99 4.10 14.46 19.41
C GLY A 99 2.92 14.53 20.39
N GLU A 100 1.79 15.09 19.96
CA GLU A 100 0.68 15.45 20.85
C GLU A 100 -0.67 14.88 20.42
N VAL A 101 -0.85 14.54 19.13
CA VAL A 101 -2.15 14.15 18.58
C VAL A 101 -2.17 12.71 18.07
N TYR A 102 -1.13 12.30 17.35
CA TYR A 102 -1.03 10.94 16.83
C TYR A 102 -0.78 9.96 17.97
N SER A 103 -1.52 8.85 17.95
CA SER A 103 -1.22 7.66 18.74
C SER A 103 -1.20 6.44 17.82
N ASP A 104 -0.60 5.34 18.29
CA ASP A 104 -0.61 4.10 17.52
C ASP A 104 -2.03 3.55 17.34
N GLU A 105 -2.93 3.77 18.29
CA GLU A 105 -4.36 3.44 18.19
C GLU A 105 -5.04 4.26 17.09
N TYR A 106 -4.71 5.55 16.99
CA TYR A 106 -5.19 6.39 15.88
C TYR A 106 -4.72 5.84 14.53
N GLY A 107 -3.43 5.51 14.41
CA GLY A 107 -2.89 4.90 13.20
C GLY A 107 -3.60 3.59 12.83
N GLN A 108 -3.79 2.70 13.81
CA GLN A 108 -4.49 1.42 13.62
C GLN A 108 -5.94 1.61 13.17
N LEU A 109 -6.68 2.55 13.78
CA LEU A 109 -8.05 2.87 13.36
C LEU A 109 -8.09 3.34 11.90
N HIS A 110 -7.13 4.16 11.49
CA HIS A 110 -7.03 4.63 10.11
C HIS A 110 -6.65 3.54 9.12
N GLU A 111 -5.75 2.63 9.49
CA GLU A 111 -5.44 1.44 8.70
C GLU A 111 -6.69 0.57 8.51
N ASP A 112 -7.48 0.38 9.57
CA ASP A 112 -8.72 -0.39 9.53
C ASP A 112 -9.78 0.24 8.60
N PHE A 113 -9.92 1.57 8.61
CA PHE A 113 -10.79 2.25 7.65
C PHE A 113 -10.34 2.05 6.20
N ALA A 114 -9.04 2.16 5.93
CA ALA A 114 -8.51 1.90 4.59
C ALA A 114 -8.75 0.44 4.17
N LEU A 115 -8.45 -0.52 5.04
CA LEU A 115 -8.66 -1.95 4.79
C LEU A 115 -10.11 -2.28 4.43
N THR A 116 -11.06 -1.83 5.25
CA THR A 116 -12.48 -2.06 5.02
C THR A 116 -12.95 -1.35 3.77
N GLY A 117 -12.65 -0.05 3.62
CA GLY A 117 -13.11 0.74 2.48
C GLY A 117 -12.59 0.21 1.14
N ILE A 118 -11.32 -0.23 1.07
CA ILE A 118 -10.74 -0.81 -0.14
C ILE A 118 -11.39 -2.16 -0.47
N ARG A 119 -11.57 -3.03 0.52
CA ARG A 119 -12.23 -4.33 0.30
C ARG A 119 -13.66 -4.16 -0.18
N ASP A 120 -14.41 -3.28 0.48
CA ASP A 120 -15.80 -3.01 0.15
C ASP A 120 -15.92 -2.48 -1.28
N HIS A 121 -15.04 -1.55 -1.68
CA HIS A 121 -14.98 -0.97 -3.03
C HIS A 121 -14.86 -2.02 -4.14
N PHE A 122 -14.04 -3.05 -3.95
CA PHE A 122 -13.94 -4.15 -4.93
C PHE A 122 -15.06 -5.18 -4.78
N SER A 123 -15.52 -5.43 -3.54
CA SER A 123 -16.56 -6.42 -3.26
C SER A 123 -17.91 -6.08 -3.91
N VAL A 124 -18.29 -4.79 -3.98
CA VAL A 124 -19.54 -4.36 -4.62
C VAL A 124 -19.57 -4.64 -6.13
N ALA A 125 -18.39 -4.83 -6.74
CA ALA A 125 -18.23 -5.23 -8.13
C ALA A 125 -17.93 -6.72 -8.30
N ASN A 126 -18.00 -7.52 -7.23
CA ASN A 126 -17.60 -8.93 -7.18
C ASN A 126 -16.15 -9.17 -7.63
N ILE A 127 -15.26 -8.20 -7.39
CA ILE A 127 -13.84 -8.33 -7.74
C ILE A 127 -13.06 -8.80 -6.51
N PRO A 128 -12.29 -9.90 -6.61
CA PRO A 128 -11.43 -10.33 -5.51
C PRO A 128 -10.35 -9.28 -5.23
N CYS A 129 -10.18 -8.96 -3.95
CA CYS A 129 -9.11 -8.10 -3.47
C CYS A 129 -8.18 -8.88 -2.54
N ILE A 130 -6.88 -8.76 -2.74
CA ILE A 130 -5.83 -9.27 -1.84
C ILE A 130 -5.19 -8.08 -1.16
N MET A 131 -5.38 -7.98 0.16
CA MET A 131 -4.81 -6.94 0.99
C MET A 131 -3.46 -7.38 1.52
N VAL A 132 -2.44 -6.61 1.18
CA VAL A 132 -1.04 -6.86 1.52
C VAL A 132 -0.55 -5.76 2.47
N THR A 133 0.33 -6.09 3.41
CA THR A 133 1.02 -5.08 4.22
C THR A 133 2.54 -5.17 4.09
N ALA A 134 3.18 -4.01 4.05
CA ALA A 134 4.63 -3.86 4.21
C ALA A 134 5.02 -3.39 5.63
N GLU A 135 4.07 -3.32 6.57
CA GLU A 135 4.35 -3.05 7.98
C GLU A 135 4.74 -4.35 8.68
N LYS A 136 5.99 -4.42 9.17
CA LYS A 136 6.57 -5.64 9.75
C LYS A 136 5.81 -6.10 10.98
N TYR A 137 5.35 -5.15 11.79
CA TYR A 137 4.68 -5.43 13.07
C TYR A 137 3.23 -4.94 13.04
N THR A 138 2.49 -5.22 11.97
CA THR A 138 1.06 -4.89 11.94
C THR A 138 0.34 -5.62 13.08
N LYS A 139 -0.61 -4.94 13.72
CA LYS A 139 -1.53 -5.55 14.69
C LYS A 139 -2.81 -6.05 14.02
N SER A 140 -3.08 -5.63 12.77
CA SER A 140 -4.29 -6.00 12.06
C SER A 140 -4.18 -7.41 11.50
N LYS A 141 -5.16 -8.26 11.86
CA LYS A 141 -5.30 -9.62 11.33
C LYS A 141 -6.12 -9.66 10.03
N LYS A 142 -6.45 -8.50 9.46
CA LYS A 142 -7.32 -8.39 8.29
C LYS A 142 -6.56 -8.44 6.97
N PHE A 143 -5.22 -8.39 6.98
CA PHE A 143 -4.42 -8.58 5.78
C PHE A 143 -4.44 -10.05 5.34
N ASP A 144 -4.44 -10.26 4.02
CA ASP A 144 -4.27 -11.58 3.41
C ASP A 144 -2.80 -12.01 3.43
N LEU A 145 -1.87 -11.05 3.43
CA LEU A 145 -0.44 -11.29 3.43
C LEU A 145 0.32 -10.17 4.15
N ASN A 146 1.14 -10.53 5.14
CA ASN A 146 2.24 -9.69 5.58
C ASN A 146 3.48 -10.06 4.78
N LEU A 147 4.05 -9.11 4.03
CA LEU A 147 5.20 -9.39 3.16
C LEU A 147 6.39 -9.92 3.93
N TRP A 148 6.57 -9.48 5.18
CA TRP A 148 7.71 -9.88 6.01
C TRP A 148 7.69 -11.35 6.43
N ASP A 149 6.56 -12.05 6.28
CA ASP A 149 6.44 -13.49 6.56
C ASP A 149 7.10 -14.35 5.47
N ILE A 150 7.48 -13.75 4.33
CA ILE A 150 8.08 -14.44 3.17
C ILE A 150 9.61 -14.60 3.32
N ASP A 151 10.25 -13.81 4.19
CA ASP A 151 11.71 -13.77 4.38
C ASP A 151 12.49 -13.58 3.06
N PHE A 152 12.19 -12.48 2.34
CA PHE A 152 12.80 -12.18 1.04
C PHE A 152 14.06 -11.31 1.14
N PRO A 153 14.99 -11.42 0.17
CA PRO A 153 16.20 -10.60 0.14
C PRO A 153 15.91 -9.11 -0.10
N LEU A 154 16.64 -8.25 0.63
CA LEU A 154 16.60 -6.79 0.50
C LEU A 154 17.86 -6.24 -0.17
N ASP A 155 17.73 -5.09 -0.81
CA ASP A 155 18.85 -4.29 -1.29
C ASP A 155 19.39 -3.32 -0.21
N ASN A 156 20.40 -2.53 -0.56
CA ASN A 156 21.02 -1.55 0.34
C ASN A 156 20.07 -0.41 0.78
N THR A 157 18.93 -0.26 0.11
CA THR A 157 17.90 0.73 0.44
C THR A 157 16.77 0.14 1.29
N ARG A 158 16.90 -1.14 1.70
CA ARG A 158 15.88 -1.91 2.44
C ARG A 158 14.59 -2.14 1.63
N HIS A 159 14.68 -2.13 0.31
CA HIS A 159 13.60 -2.55 -0.60
C HIS A 159 13.85 -3.99 -1.06
N PRO A 160 12.81 -4.74 -1.47
CA PRO A 160 13.02 -6.07 -2.04
C PRO A 160 13.96 -6.01 -3.24
N THR A 161 14.88 -6.97 -3.35
CA THR A 161 15.62 -7.16 -4.61
C THR A 161 14.67 -7.69 -5.70
N ASP A 162 15.14 -7.83 -6.94
CA ASP A 162 14.35 -8.50 -7.99
C ASP A 162 13.91 -9.92 -7.58
N GLU A 163 14.80 -10.65 -6.91
CA GLU A 163 14.47 -11.98 -6.37
C GLU A 163 13.41 -11.88 -5.26
N GLY A 164 13.53 -10.88 -4.38
CA GLY A 164 12.51 -10.65 -3.36
C GLY A 164 11.15 -10.30 -3.96
N HIS A 165 11.12 -9.51 -5.03
CA HIS A 165 9.90 -9.21 -5.77
C HIS A 165 9.29 -10.46 -6.45
N LYS A 166 10.10 -11.39 -6.97
CA LYS A 166 9.62 -12.68 -7.49
C LYS A 166 8.99 -13.53 -6.38
N MET A 167 9.61 -13.60 -5.21
CA MET A 167 9.08 -14.33 -4.04
C MET A 167 7.73 -13.74 -3.59
N ILE A 168 7.63 -12.41 -3.52
CA ILE A 168 6.38 -11.71 -3.19
C ILE A 168 5.30 -12.04 -4.22
N ALA A 169 5.59 -11.91 -5.51
CA ALA A 169 4.65 -12.24 -6.58
C ALA A 169 4.17 -13.69 -6.50
N LYS A 170 5.09 -14.64 -6.32
CA LYS A 170 4.75 -16.06 -6.17
C LYS A 170 3.81 -16.30 -4.99
N ARG A 171 4.07 -15.67 -3.83
CA ARG A 171 3.21 -15.83 -2.65
C ARG A 171 1.80 -15.27 -2.87
N ILE A 172 1.68 -14.12 -3.54
CA ILE A 172 0.38 -13.53 -3.89
C ILE A 172 -0.37 -14.44 -4.87
N TYR A 173 0.32 -14.98 -5.87
CA TYR A 173 -0.26 -15.94 -6.82
C TYR A 173 -0.81 -17.18 -6.12
N GLU A 174 -0.04 -17.79 -5.20
CA GLU A 174 -0.47 -18.94 -4.39
C GLU A 174 -1.72 -18.64 -3.55
N ILE A 175 -1.81 -17.45 -2.96
CA ILE A 175 -3.00 -17.02 -2.21
C ILE A 175 -4.21 -16.92 -3.14
N PHE A 176 -4.03 -16.43 -4.36
CA PHE A 176 -5.13 -16.27 -5.30
C PHE A 176 -5.66 -17.62 -5.80
N ILE A 177 -4.79 -18.54 -6.22
CA ILE A 177 -5.21 -19.84 -6.78
C ILE A 177 -5.73 -20.83 -5.74
N SER A 178 -5.57 -20.55 -4.44
CA SER A 178 -6.07 -21.38 -3.34
C SER A 178 -7.44 -20.95 -2.81
N ARG A 179 -8.00 -19.86 -3.36
CA ARG A 179 -9.38 -19.42 -3.10
C ARG A 179 -10.37 -20.13 -4.02
#